data_AF-F2VR88-F1
#
_entry.id   AF-F2VR88-F1
#
_cell.length_a   1.000
_cell.length_b   1.000
_cell.length_c   1.000
_cell.angle_alpha   90.00
_cell.angle_beta   90.00
_cell.angle_gamma   90.00
#
_symmetry.space_group_name_H-M   'P 1'
#
loop_
_entity.id
_entity.type
_entity.pdbx_description
1 polymer ?
#
loop_
_entity_poly.entity_id
_entity_poly.type
_entity_poly.pdbx_seq_one_letter_code
_entity_poly.pdbx_strand_id
1 'polypeptide(L)'
;VLLSQSCLFEEPDLTQRCWEVIDAQAELALKSEGFCDIDFQTLESILRRETLNAKEIVVFEAALNWAEVECQRQDLALSIENKRKVLGKALYLIRIPTMALDDFANGAAQSGVLTLNETNDIFLWYTAAKKPELQFVSKARKGLVPQRCHRFQSCAYRSNQWRYRGRCDSIQFAVDKRVFIAGFGLYGSSCGSAEYSAKIELKRQ
;
A
#
# COMPACT_ATOMS: atom_id res chain seq x y z
N VAL A 1 2.27 -6.83 -18.47
CA VAL A 1 2.34 -6.65 -19.95
C VAL A 1 2.83 -5.26 -20.34
N LEU A 2 2.13 -4.16 -20.02
CA LEU A 2 2.57 -2.81 -20.45
C LEU A 2 3.89 -2.35 -19.81
N LEU A 3 4.10 -2.62 -18.52
CA LEU A 3 5.35 -2.28 -17.84
C LEU A 3 6.55 -3.08 -18.41
N SER A 4 6.39 -4.38 -18.63
CA SER A 4 7.44 -5.21 -19.22
C SER A 4 7.75 -4.79 -20.66
N GLN A 5 6.72 -4.42 -21.44
CA GLN A 5 6.91 -3.86 -22.78
C GLN A 5 7.58 -2.48 -22.76
N SER A 6 7.20 -1.57 -21.86
CA SER A 6 7.82 -0.24 -21.80
C SER A 6 9.29 -0.29 -21.38
N CYS A 7 9.65 -1.22 -20.49
CA CYS A 7 11.06 -1.52 -20.16
C CYS A 7 11.82 -2.10 -21.36
N LEU A 8 11.18 -2.95 -22.18
CA LEU A 8 11.79 -3.53 -23.38
C LEU A 8 12.00 -2.51 -24.52
N PHE A 9 11.15 -1.49 -24.62
CA PHE A 9 11.24 -0.44 -25.65
C PHE A 9 11.96 0.84 -25.19
N GLU A 10 12.53 0.86 -23.98
CA GLU A 10 13.27 2.00 -23.40
C GLU A 10 12.50 3.33 -23.42
N GLU A 11 11.18 3.29 -23.22
CA GLU A 11 10.32 4.49 -23.19
C GLU A 11 10.16 4.97 -21.72
N PRO A 12 10.94 5.96 -21.25
CA PRO A 12 10.98 6.33 -19.84
C PRO A 12 9.66 6.97 -19.37
N ASP A 13 9.04 7.81 -20.20
CA ASP A 13 7.78 8.47 -19.88
C ASP A 13 6.62 7.48 -19.75
N LEU A 14 6.59 6.48 -20.65
CA LEU A 14 5.58 5.42 -20.60
C LEU A 14 5.79 4.53 -19.37
N THR A 15 7.06 4.20 -19.06
CA THR A 15 7.42 3.41 -17.89
C THR A 15 7.03 4.13 -16.60
N GLN A 16 7.29 5.43 -16.49
CA GLN A 16 6.87 6.24 -15.35
C GLN A 16 5.36 6.23 -15.19
N ARG A 17 4.58 6.43 -16.26
CA ARG A 17 3.12 6.38 -16.20
C ARG A 17 2.60 5.00 -15.81
N CYS A 18 3.24 3.91 -16.29
CA CYS A 18 2.89 2.56 -15.87
C CYS A 18 3.09 2.39 -14.36
N TRP A 19 4.20 2.89 -13.82
CA TRP A 19 4.43 2.90 -12.39
C TRP A 19 3.35 3.69 -11.66
N GLU A 20 3.08 4.94 -12.01
CA GLU A 20 2.04 5.75 -11.36
C GLU A 20 0.67 5.03 -11.26
N VAL A 21 0.29 4.28 -12.30
CA VAL A 21 -0.93 3.47 -12.29
C VAL A 21 -0.81 2.27 -11.35
N ILE A 22 0.31 1.54 -11.36
CA ILE A 22 0.57 0.43 -10.44
C ILE A 22 0.57 0.93 -8.99
N ASP A 23 1.14 2.10 -8.72
CA ASP A 23 1.14 2.71 -7.39
C ASP A 23 -0.27 2.94 -6.89
N ALA A 24 -1.08 3.60 -7.72
CA ALA A 24 -2.42 4.01 -7.38
C ALA A 24 -3.41 2.84 -7.34
N GLN A 25 -3.18 1.81 -8.15
CA GLN A 25 -4.05 0.63 -8.29
C GLN A 25 -3.32 -0.67 -7.90
N ALA A 26 -2.48 -0.60 -6.88
CA ALA A 26 -1.56 -1.67 -6.52
C ALA A 26 -2.27 -3.00 -6.26
N GLU A 27 -3.35 -3.02 -5.48
CA GLU A 27 -4.05 -4.29 -5.21
C GLU A 27 -4.65 -4.92 -6.47
N LEU A 28 -5.15 -4.12 -7.42
CA LEU A 28 -5.65 -4.65 -8.69
C LEU A 28 -4.52 -5.18 -9.57
N ALA A 29 -3.39 -4.47 -9.60
CA ALA A 29 -2.21 -4.89 -10.34
C ALA A 29 -1.64 -6.21 -9.77
N LEU A 30 -1.50 -6.30 -8.46
CA LEU A 30 -0.97 -7.48 -7.75
C LEU A 30 -1.87 -8.73 -7.90
N LYS A 31 -3.18 -8.54 -8.04
CA LYS A 31 -4.15 -9.64 -8.26
C LYS A 31 -4.35 -10.00 -9.73
N SER A 32 -3.75 -9.25 -10.66
CA SER A 32 -3.89 -9.53 -12.09
C SER A 32 -3.10 -10.77 -12.50
N GLU A 33 -3.62 -11.54 -13.46
CA GLU A 33 -2.92 -12.71 -14.01
C GLU A 33 -1.52 -12.34 -14.53
N GLY A 34 -1.41 -11.18 -15.17
CA GLY A 34 -0.15 -10.67 -15.70
C GLY A 34 0.89 -10.28 -14.65
N PHE A 35 0.56 -10.27 -13.35
CA PHE A 35 1.56 -10.11 -12.28
C PHE A 35 2.42 -11.36 -12.14
N CYS A 36 1.84 -12.56 -12.26
CA CYS A 36 2.58 -13.81 -12.16
C CYS A 36 3.58 -13.97 -13.33
N ASP A 37 3.37 -13.26 -14.44
CA ASP A 37 4.20 -13.27 -15.65
C ASP A 37 5.42 -12.36 -15.64
N ILE A 38 5.63 -11.59 -14.57
CA ILE A 38 6.80 -10.71 -14.48
C ILE A 38 8.07 -11.48 -14.13
N ASP A 39 9.21 -10.94 -14.53
CA ASP A 39 10.52 -11.46 -14.11
C ASP A 39 10.84 -11.12 -12.64
N PHE A 40 11.86 -11.79 -12.10
CA PHE A 40 12.30 -11.60 -10.72
C PHE A 40 12.76 -10.16 -10.42
N GLN A 41 13.37 -9.47 -11.39
CA GLN A 41 13.85 -8.09 -11.19
C GLN A 41 12.70 -7.10 -11.05
N THR A 42 11.63 -7.30 -11.82
CA THR A 42 10.40 -6.52 -11.74
C THR A 42 9.69 -6.79 -10.43
N LEU A 43 9.62 -8.06 -9.98
CA LEU A 43 9.10 -8.41 -8.66
C LEU A 43 9.87 -7.66 -7.56
N GLU A 44 11.20 -7.74 -7.54
CA GLU A 44 12.02 -7.04 -6.54
C GLU A 44 11.77 -5.52 -6.56
N SER A 45 11.63 -4.94 -7.75
CA SER A 45 11.34 -3.51 -7.92
C SER A 45 9.98 -3.13 -7.32
N ILE A 46 8.96 -3.97 -7.52
CA ILE A 46 7.63 -3.80 -6.91
C ILE A 46 7.71 -3.92 -5.38
N LEU A 47 8.41 -4.95 -4.87
CA LEU A 47 8.51 -5.19 -3.43
C LEU A 47 9.30 -4.10 -2.69
N ARG A 48 10.29 -3.47 -3.33
CA ARG A 48 11.07 -2.35 -2.74
C ARG A 48 10.32 -1.02 -2.71
N ARG A 49 9.35 -0.82 -3.61
CA ARG A 49 8.70 0.49 -3.80
C ARG A 49 8.00 1.03 -2.55
N GLU A 50 8.36 2.24 -2.16
CA GLU A 50 7.75 2.95 -1.03
C GLU A 50 6.34 3.47 -1.31
N THR A 51 6.00 3.73 -2.58
CA THR A 51 4.73 4.35 -2.97
C THR A 51 3.65 3.33 -3.35
N LEU A 52 3.91 2.03 -3.15
CA LEU A 52 2.96 0.97 -3.48
C LEU A 52 1.76 1.03 -2.51
N ASN A 53 0.60 1.41 -3.02
CA ASN A 53 -0.61 1.63 -2.20
C ASN A 53 -1.43 0.35 -2.05
N ALA A 54 -0.89 -0.64 -1.34
CA ALA A 54 -1.55 -1.91 -1.05
C ALA A 54 -1.32 -2.33 0.40
N LYS A 55 -2.27 -3.09 0.97
CA LYS A 55 -2.03 -3.80 2.23
C LYS A 55 -0.92 -4.83 2.05
N GLU A 56 -0.03 -4.97 3.04
CA GLU A 56 1.07 -5.93 2.94
C GLU A 56 0.61 -7.39 2.83
N ILE A 57 -0.57 -7.74 3.38
CA ILE A 57 -1.13 -9.09 3.19
C ILE A 57 -1.36 -9.39 1.70
N VAL A 58 -1.83 -8.42 0.93
CA VAL A 58 -2.04 -8.56 -0.53
C VAL A 58 -0.70 -8.68 -1.25
N VAL A 59 0.31 -7.92 -0.81
CA VAL A 59 1.68 -8.02 -1.35
C VAL A 59 2.27 -9.41 -1.09
N PHE A 60 2.07 -9.95 0.11
CA PHE A 60 2.51 -11.29 0.50
C PHE A 60 1.83 -12.38 -0.32
N GLU A 61 0.50 -12.36 -0.42
CA GLU A 61 -0.27 -13.31 -1.24
C GLU A 61 0.17 -13.27 -2.71
N ALA A 62 0.33 -12.07 -3.28
CA ALA A 62 0.78 -11.91 -4.65
C ALA A 62 2.18 -12.50 -4.87
N ALA A 63 3.11 -12.29 -3.93
CA ALA A 63 4.44 -12.88 -3.99
C ALA A 63 4.39 -14.43 -3.92
N LEU A 64 3.50 -15.01 -3.13
CA LEU A 64 3.33 -16.47 -3.09
C LEU A 64 2.74 -17.03 -4.38
N ASN A 65 1.81 -16.32 -5.01
CA ASN A 65 1.23 -16.70 -6.30
C ASN A 65 2.28 -16.61 -7.40
N TRP A 66 3.09 -15.54 -7.42
CA TRP A 66 4.23 -15.42 -8.33
C TRP A 66 5.22 -16.58 -8.12
N ALA A 67 5.55 -16.91 -6.87
CA ALA A 67 6.46 -18.02 -6.53
C ALA A 67 5.93 -19.38 -7.00
N GLU A 68 4.61 -19.58 -6.97
CA GLU A 68 4.00 -20.81 -7.47
C GLU A 68 4.20 -20.98 -8.97
N VAL A 69 3.95 -19.93 -9.76
CA VAL A 69 4.15 -19.96 -11.21
C VAL A 69 5.64 -20.06 -11.53
N GLU A 70 6.50 -19.41 -10.76
CA GLU A 70 7.94 -19.48 -10.95
C GLU A 70 8.50 -20.89 -10.66
N CYS A 71 7.97 -21.60 -9.66
CA CYS A 71 8.31 -23.01 -9.45
C CYS A 71 7.97 -23.86 -10.69
N GLN A 72 6.83 -23.61 -11.34
CA GLN A 72 6.45 -24.31 -12.57
C GLN A 72 7.39 -23.98 -13.72
N ARG A 73 7.82 -22.71 -13.87
CA ARG A 73 8.79 -22.30 -14.90
C ARG A 73 10.17 -22.94 -14.73
N GLN A 74 10.54 -23.27 -13.50
CA GLN A 74 11.82 -23.91 -13.16
C GLN A 74 11.74 -25.44 -13.05
N ASP A 75 10.61 -26.05 -13.46
CA ASP A 75 10.34 -27.48 -13.35
C ASP A 75 10.51 -28.03 -11.91
N LEU A 76 10.15 -27.21 -10.91
CA LEU A 76 10.20 -27.56 -9.49
C LEU A 76 8.82 -28.04 -9.00
N ALA A 77 8.83 -29.02 -8.09
CA ALA A 77 7.61 -29.43 -7.40
C ALA A 77 7.00 -28.26 -6.62
N LEU A 78 5.67 -28.17 -6.62
CA LEU A 78 4.93 -27.17 -5.84
C LEU A 78 4.98 -27.51 -4.35
N SER A 79 6.04 -27.07 -3.69
CA SER A 79 6.24 -27.16 -2.24
C SER A 79 6.52 -25.79 -1.64
N ILE A 80 6.27 -25.64 -0.33
CA ILE A 80 6.49 -24.38 0.38
C ILE A 80 7.98 -24.03 0.41
N GLU A 81 8.84 -25.03 0.54
CA GLU A 81 10.30 -24.88 0.52
C GLU A 81 10.77 -24.35 -0.84
N ASN A 82 10.20 -24.88 -1.94
CA ASN A 82 10.52 -24.40 -3.28
C ASN A 82 9.99 -22.98 -3.52
N LYS A 83 8.76 -22.65 -3.08
CA LYS A 83 8.22 -21.28 -3.12
C LYS A 83 9.14 -20.29 -2.38
N ARG A 84 9.61 -20.67 -1.19
CA ARG A 84 10.57 -19.86 -0.42
C ARG A 84 11.91 -19.74 -1.16
N LYS A 85 12.39 -20.82 -1.77
CA LYS A 85 13.65 -20.86 -2.52
C LYS A 85 13.63 -19.93 -3.73
N VAL A 86 12.56 -19.94 -4.53
CA VAL A 86 12.44 -19.07 -5.72
C VAL A 86 12.27 -17.59 -5.35
N LEU A 87 11.58 -17.29 -4.23
CA LEU A 87 11.52 -15.92 -3.70
C LEU A 87 12.88 -15.45 -3.17
N GLY A 88 13.67 -16.34 -2.58
CA GLY A 88 15.02 -16.06 -2.12
C GLY A 88 15.09 -14.80 -1.24
N LYS A 89 15.94 -13.84 -1.61
CA LYS A 89 16.10 -12.58 -0.87
C LYS A 89 14.92 -11.63 -1.00
N ALA A 90 14.09 -11.79 -2.04
CA ALA A 90 12.95 -10.91 -2.28
C ALA A 90 11.87 -11.08 -1.19
N LEU A 91 11.79 -12.25 -0.54
CA LEU A 91 10.92 -12.49 0.60
C LEU A 91 11.10 -11.44 1.71
N TYR A 92 12.35 -11.05 1.99
CA TYR A 92 12.67 -10.08 3.05
C TYR A 92 12.32 -8.63 2.70
N LEU A 93 11.94 -8.37 1.44
CA LEU A 93 11.44 -7.06 0.98
C LEU A 93 9.95 -6.88 1.31
N ILE A 94 9.24 -7.96 1.60
CA ILE A 94 7.85 -7.93 2.04
C ILE A 94 7.82 -7.46 3.49
N ARG A 95 6.99 -6.46 3.81
CA ARG A 95 7.02 -5.80 5.12
C ARG A 95 6.07 -6.48 6.10
N ILE A 96 6.23 -7.79 6.27
CA ILE A 96 5.38 -8.64 7.13
C ILE A 96 5.15 -8.04 8.54
N PRO A 97 6.16 -7.45 9.22
CA PRO A 97 5.96 -6.84 10.54
C PRO A 97 5.06 -5.59 10.57
N THR A 98 4.60 -5.13 9.41
CA THR A 98 3.73 -3.95 9.24
C THR A 98 2.30 -4.32 8.85
N MET A 99 2.00 -5.62 8.72
CA MET A 99 0.64 -6.13 8.57
C MET A 99 -0.17 -5.88 9.85
N ALA A 100 -1.50 -6.02 9.76
CA ALA A 100 -2.28 -6.18 10.99
C ALA A 100 -1.88 -7.48 11.68
N LEU A 101 -1.91 -7.51 13.03
CA LEU A 101 -1.59 -8.72 13.78
C LEU A 101 -2.48 -9.89 13.37
N ASP A 102 -3.76 -9.65 13.10
CA ASP A 102 -4.70 -10.68 12.65
C ASP A 102 -4.36 -11.20 11.25
N ASP A 103 -3.92 -10.33 10.33
CA ASP A 103 -3.46 -10.72 8.99
C ASP A 103 -2.18 -11.57 9.08
N PHE A 104 -1.26 -11.21 9.98
CA PHE A 104 -0.06 -12.00 10.22
C PHE A 104 -0.41 -13.37 10.81
N ALA A 105 -1.24 -13.41 11.86
CA ALA A 105 -1.58 -14.63 12.58
C ALA A 105 -2.38 -15.62 11.73
N ASN A 106 -3.30 -15.13 10.88
CA ASN A 106 -4.16 -15.97 10.03
C ASN A 106 -3.61 -16.16 8.61
N GLY A 107 -2.57 -15.44 8.23
CA GLY A 107 -1.94 -15.52 6.91
C GLY A 107 -0.49 -15.98 7.02
N ALA A 108 0.43 -15.01 7.10
CA ALA A 108 1.87 -15.26 6.96
C ALA A 108 2.43 -16.29 7.97
N ALA A 109 1.98 -16.25 9.23
CA ALA A 109 2.44 -17.19 10.26
C ALA A 109 2.02 -18.64 10.00
N GLN A 110 0.89 -18.86 9.34
CA GLN A 110 0.35 -20.20 9.02
C GLN A 110 0.73 -20.70 7.63
N SER A 111 1.29 -19.83 6.78
CA SER A 111 1.67 -20.17 5.40
C SER A 111 2.76 -21.24 5.28
N GLY A 112 3.51 -21.50 6.36
CA GLY A 112 4.71 -22.35 6.37
C GLY A 112 5.91 -21.76 5.64
N VAL A 113 5.75 -20.61 4.97
CA VAL A 113 6.83 -19.96 4.19
C VAL A 113 7.86 -19.37 5.13
N LEU A 114 7.46 -18.87 6.31
CA LEU A 114 8.36 -18.36 7.34
C LEU A 114 8.96 -19.49 8.17
N THR A 115 10.23 -19.37 8.52
CA THR A 115 10.84 -20.29 9.48
C THR A 115 10.26 -20.09 10.88
N LEU A 116 10.33 -21.11 11.74
CA LEU A 116 9.85 -21.00 13.12
C LEU A 116 10.51 -19.84 13.88
N ASN A 117 11.81 -19.61 13.66
CA ASN A 117 12.53 -18.48 14.27
C ASN A 117 11.99 -17.14 13.75
N GLU A 118 11.83 -16.98 12.43
CA GLU A 118 11.26 -15.75 11.85
C GLU A 118 9.85 -15.48 12.36
N THR A 119 8.99 -16.49 12.41
CA THR A 119 7.62 -16.37 12.93
C THR A 119 7.63 -15.94 14.39
N ASN A 120 8.49 -16.55 15.23
CA ASN A 120 8.63 -16.19 16.63
C ASN A 120 9.15 -14.75 16.80
N ASP A 121 10.18 -14.36 16.03
CA ASP A 121 10.76 -13.02 16.11
C ASP A 121 9.75 -11.94 15.68
N ILE A 122 8.96 -12.21 14.63
CA ILE A 122 7.88 -11.31 14.20
C ILE A 122 6.74 -11.26 15.23
N PHE A 123 6.39 -12.38 15.86
CA PHE A 123 5.40 -12.39 16.94
C PHE A 123 5.87 -11.55 18.15
N LEU A 124 7.14 -11.70 18.54
CA LEU A 124 7.76 -10.86 19.56
C LEU A 124 7.82 -9.40 19.13
N TRP A 125 8.02 -9.12 17.83
CA TRP A 125 7.92 -7.76 17.30
C TRP A 125 6.54 -7.14 17.52
N TYR A 126 5.45 -7.89 17.44
CA TYR A 126 4.12 -7.36 17.79
C TYR A 126 3.94 -7.17 19.30
N THR A 127 4.32 -8.15 20.10
CA THR A 127 3.85 -8.27 21.50
C THR A 127 4.86 -7.83 22.56
N ALA A 128 6.16 -7.94 22.30
CA ALA A 128 7.19 -7.67 23.30
C ALA A 128 7.44 -6.16 23.52
N ALA A 129 7.80 -5.80 24.75
CA ALA A 129 8.23 -4.43 25.09
C ALA A 129 9.61 -4.11 24.50
N LYS A 130 10.55 -5.05 24.58
CA LYS A 130 11.85 -4.97 23.91
C LYS A 130 11.77 -5.70 22.57
N LYS A 131 11.85 -4.94 21.48
CA LYS A 131 11.72 -5.47 20.11
C LYS A 131 13.00 -6.21 19.68
N PRO A 132 12.89 -7.40 19.05
CA PRO A 132 14.04 -8.06 18.43
C PRO A 132 14.48 -7.33 17.16
N GLU A 133 15.70 -7.61 16.71
CA GLU A 133 16.14 -7.22 15.37
C GLU A 133 15.59 -8.21 14.35
N LEU A 134 14.93 -7.68 13.31
CA LEU A 134 14.32 -8.50 12.26
C LEU A 134 15.12 -8.40 10.97
N GLN A 135 15.15 -9.50 10.21
CA GLN A 135 15.63 -9.49 8.83
C GLN A 135 14.63 -8.80 7.88
N PHE A 136 13.36 -8.73 8.26
CA PHE A 136 12.29 -8.06 7.51
C PHE A 136 12.27 -6.55 7.76
N VAL A 137 11.88 -5.80 6.73
CA VAL A 137 11.63 -4.36 6.86
C VAL A 137 10.42 -4.13 7.77
N SER A 138 10.64 -3.42 8.89
CA SER A 138 9.63 -3.17 9.92
C SER A 138 8.93 -1.81 9.81
N LYS A 139 9.26 -1.01 8.80
CA LYS A 139 8.63 0.30 8.55
C LYS A 139 7.59 0.19 7.44
N ALA A 140 6.36 0.61 7.73
CA ALA A 140 5.29 0.64 6.73
C ALA A 140 5.69 1.45 5.49
N ARG A 141 5.12 1.09 4.33
CA ARG A 141 5.30 1.85 3.09
C ARG A 141 4.82 3.28 3.28
N LYS A 142 5.56 4.24 2.71
CA LYS A 142 5.15 5.65 2.74
C LYS A 142 3.81 5.88 2.03
N GLY A 143 3.51 5.07 1.02
CA GLY A 143 2.33 5.20 0.18
C GLY A 143 2.41 6.43 -0.73
N LEU A 144 1.26 6.76 -1.33
CA LEU A 144 1.13 7.94 -2.18
C LEU A 144 1.05 9.21 -1.33
N VAL A 145 1.79 10.25 -1.72
CA VAL A 145 1.74 11.55 -1.05
C VAL A 145 0.44 12.26 -1.46
N PRO A 146 -0.49 12.52 -0.52
CA PRO A 146 -1.73 13.22 -0.85
C PRO A 146 -1.45 14.69 -1.17
N GLN A 147 -2.04 15.17 -2.26
CA GLN A 147 -2.10 16.60 -2.55
C GLN A 147 -3.15 17.25 -1.65
N ARG A 148 -2.75 18.24 -0.86
CA ARG A 148 -3.65 18.97 0.04
C ARG A 148 -4.04 20.31 -0.57
N CYS A 149 -5.33 20.49 -0.82
CA CYS A 149 -5.90 21.76 -1.22
C CYS A 149 -6.63 22.39 -0.04
N HIS A 150 -6.16 23.55 0.42
CA HIS A 150 -6.78 24.28 1.51
C HIS A 150 -7.71 25.35 0.95
N ARG A 151 -8.99 25.31 1.33
CA ARG A 151 -9.95 26.39 1.00
C ARG A 151 -9.55 27.73 1.63
N PHE A 152 -8.89 27.69 2.79
CA PHE A 152 -8.50 28.87 3.55
C PHE A 152 -7.00 28.83 3.84
N GLN A 153 -6.30 29.96 3.64
CA GLN A 153 -4.87 30.10 3.98
C GLN A 153 -4.62 30.18 5.49
N SER A 154 -5.60 30.67 6.27
CA SER A 154 -5.56 30.71 7.74
C SER A 154 -6.98 30.78 8.30
N CYS A 155 -7.23 30.03 9.38
CA CYS A 155 -8.51 30.05 10.10
C CYS A 155 -8.37 30.63 11.52
N ALA A 156 -7.15 30.92 11.95
CA ALA A 156 -6.84 31.28 13.34
C ALA A 156 -6.64 32.79 13.56
N TYR A 157 -6.25 33.56 12.55
CA TYR A 157 -5.68 34.90 12.78
C TYR A 157 -6.37 36.08 12.08
N ARG A 158 -7.58 35.94 11.52
CA ARG A 158 -8.29 37.08 10.90
C ARG A 158 -9.80 37.07 11.16
N SER A 159 -10.41 38.26 11.03
CA SER A 159 -11.84 38.56 11.18
C SER A 159 -12.78 37.76 10.26
N ASN A 160 -12.26 37.00 9.30
CA ASN A 160 -13.00 36.06 8.45
C ASN A 160 -13.09 34.66 9.08
N GLN A 161 -13.57 34.60 10.32
CA GLN A 161 -13.93 33.32 10.94
C GLN A 161 -15.15 32.76 10.21
N TRP A 162 -14.96 31.65 9.50
CA TRP A 162 -16.07 30.90 8.92
C TRP A 162 -16.92 30.31 10.07
N ARG A 163 -18.25 30.44 9.96
CA ARG A 163 -19.20 29.95 10.96
C ARG A 163 -20.25 29.08 10.31
N TYR A 164 -20.42 27.87 10.81
CA TYR A 164 -21.53 27.01 10.44
C TYR A 164 -22.85 27.61 10.97
N ARG A 165 -23.82 27.84 10.08
CA ARG A 165 -25.15 28.39 10.42
C ARG A 165 -26.29 27.44 10.04
N GLY A 166 -26.04 26.13 10.02
CA GLY A 166 -27.05 25.10 9.71
C GLY A 166 -27.32 24.87 8.22
N ARG A 167 -26.51 25.45 7.32
CA ARG A 167 -26.57 25.18 5.87
C ARG A 167 -25.50 24.16 5.49
N CYS A 168 -25.81 23.27 4.55
CA CYS A 168 -24.79 22.38 3.98
C CYS A 168 -23.69 23.19 3.28
N ASP A 169 -22.44 22.93 3.65
CA ASP A 169 -21.29 23.40 2.90
C ASP A 169 -20.95 22.45 1.77
N SER A 170 -20.45 23.01 0.68
CA SER A 170 -19.90 22.23 -0.42
C SER A 170 -18.59 22.84 -0.89
N ILE A 171 -17.71 21.99 -1.39
CA ILE A 171 -16.50 22.37 -2.11
C ILE A 171 -16.66 21.78 -3.50
N GLN A 172 -16.61 22.65 -4.51
CA GLN A 172 -16.54 22.25 -5.91
C GLN A 172 -15.08 22.31 -6.33
N PHE A 173 -14.62 21.27 -7.00
CA PHE A 173 -13.31 21.24 -7.61
C PHE A 173 -13.42 20.53 -8.96
N ALA A 174 -12.58 20.95 -9.91
CA ALA A 174 -12.43 20.29 -11.19
C ALA A 174 -11.04 19.67 -11.26
N VAL A 175 -10.93 18.58 -11.99
CA VAL A 175 -9.66 17.89 -12.23
C VAL A 175 -9.50 17.64 -13.73
N ASP A 176 -8.28 17.80 -14.22
CA ASP A 176 -7.87 17.50 -15.60
C ASP A 176 -7.51 16.02 -15.78
N LYS A 177 -7.37 15.27 -14.68
CA LYS A 177 -6.96 13.87 -14.62
C LYS A 177 -7.81 13.09 -13.61
N ARG A 178 -7.81 11.76 -13.71
CA ARG A 178 -8.44 10.91 -12.70
C ARG A 178 -7.71 11.06 -11.35
N VAL A 179 -8.46 11.29 -10.27
CA VAL A 179 -7.92 11.43 -8.91
C VAL A 179 -8.67 10.53 -7.92
N PHE A 180 -8.02 10.23 -6.80
CA PHE A 180 -8.65 9.62 -5.62
C PHE A 180 -8.81 10.69 -4.54
N ILE A 181 -9.99 10.74 -3.92
CA ILE A 181 -10.22 11.62 -2.77
C ILE A 181 -9.82 10.84 -1.51
N ALA A 182 -8.70 11.23 -0.90
CA ALA A 182 -8.19 10.58 0.30
C ALA A 182 -8.97 10.97 1.57
N GLY A 183 -9.57 12.16 1.61
CA GLY A 183 -10.35 12.63 2.74
C GLY A 183 -10.63 14.12 2.70
N PHE A 184 -11.34 14.63 3.71
CA PHE A 184 -11.67 16.03 3.89
C PHE A 184 -11.26 16.49 5.29
N GLY A 185 -10.67 17.67 5.38
CA GLY A 185 -10.40 18.34 6.66
C GLY A 185 -11.51 19.31 7.02
N LEU A 186 -12.06 19.20 8.23
CA LEU A 186 -13.06 20.13 8.77
C LEU A 186 -12.43 20.95 9.90
N TYR A 187 -12.79 22.23 9.98
CA TYR A 187 -12.44 23.07 11.13
C TYR A 187 -13.50 22.89 12.23
N GLY A 188 -13.03 22.60 13.45
CA GLY A 188 -13.88 22.49 14.63
C GLY A 188 -14.29 23.83 15.24
N SER A 189 -14.89 23.78 16.42
CA SER A 189 -15.33 24.96 17.18
C SER A 189 -14.18 25.92 17.50
N SER A 190 -14.43 27.22 17.32
CA SER A 190 -13.51 28.30 17.72
C SER A 190 -13.55 28.62 19.22
N CYS A 191 -14.54 28.10 19.95
CA CYS A 191 -14.83 28.47 21.35
C CYS A 191 -14.46 27.37 22.36
N GLY A 192 -13.70 26.35 21.93
CA GLY A 192 -13.28 25.22 22.77
C GLY A 192 -13.77 23.87 22.25
N SER A 193 -13.45 22.81 23.00
CA SER A 193 -13.83 21.44 22.66
C SER A 193 -15.35 21.30 22.52
N ALA A 194 -15.79 20.76 21.40
CA ALA A 194 -17.19 20.50 21.13
C ALA A 194 -17.31 19.22 20.30
N GLU A 195 -18.32 18.42 20.61
CA GLU A 195 -18.71 17.27 19.80
C GLU A 195 -19.63 17.73 18.68
N TYR A 196 -19.38 17.24 17.46
CA TYR A 196 -20.24 17.48 16.32
C TYR A 196 -20.28 16.25 15.43
N SER A 197 -21.44 16.02 14.81
CA SER A 197 -21.60 15.03 13.76
C SER A 197 -21.54 15.71 12.41
N ALA A 198 -20.79 15.13 11.48
CA ALA A 198 -20.70 15.60 10.10
C ALA A 198 -21.12 14.48 9.16
N LYS A 199 -22.02 14.79 8.22
CA LYS A 199 -22.34 13.91 7.10
C LYS A 199 -21.63 14.44 5.86
N ILE A 200 -20.75 13.62 5.30
CA ILE A 200 -20.01 13.95 4.07
C ILE A 200 -20.62 13.15 2.93
N GLU A 201 -20.91 13.83 1.81
CA GLU A 201 -21.46 13.21 0.61
C GLU A 201 -20.67 13.69 -0.61
N LEU A 202 -20.23 12.75 -1.44
CA LEU A 202 -19.61 13.06 -2.72
C LEU A 202 -20.69 13.04 -3.82
N LYS A 203 -21.02 14.21 -4.36
CA LYS A 203 -21.99 14.35 -5.46
C LYS A 203 -21.26 14.45 -6.79
N ARG A 204 -21.67 13.65 -7.78
CA ARG A 204 -21.29 13.88 -9.18
C ARG A 204 -22.19 15.00 -9.72
N GLN A 205 -21.58 16.02 -10.29
CA GLN A 205 -22.28 17.04 -11.08
C GLN A 205 -22.62 16.48 -12.46
#